data_AF-A0A929AQI8-F1
#
_entry.id   AF-A0A929AQI8-F1
#
_cell.length_a   1.000
_cell.length_b   1.000
_cell.length_c   1.000
_cell.angle_alpha   90.00
_cell.angle_beta   90.00
_cell.angle_gamma   90.00
#
_symmetry.space_group_name_H-M   'P 1'
#
loop_
_entity.id
_entity.type
_entity.pdbx_description
1 polymer ?
#
loop_
_entity_poly.entity_id
_entity_poly.type
_entity_poly.pdbx_seq_one_letter_code
_entity_poly.pdbx_strand_id
1 'polypeptide(L)'
;MSNYYSVHPNSIQKVQLAWKRKSNGWDHQLAEELGISLQTVNLFLKGQPIAQLNFVLICQVLGMNWQEIAGMNIPENALTTSPIEVKLLEMDDNLNPSEKSRIVDEALRDLVRTLCEMLSRITRKAGDLLKADRTSIFLLDRERQQLGSIIAEDGGGGSLLIDLPVDKGIASLAATSLNTINIPFDVYEDPRSEVAKRVDERTGYRTYTILAWPLLNEQKDLVAVVQLLNKLKPNYNPNDDLLIRIDPHGFTSEDEAVFAKFVPSIIKVLERCQFCYQLAQKLSRDIAPFQSGVGLKESELIAQLRRQEKQLRQILQRI
;
A
#
# COMPACT_ATOMS: atom_id res chain seq x y z
N MET A 1 -18.87 11.28 0.63
CA MET A 1 -18.75 12.51 -0.19
C MET A 1 -17.45 12.43 -0.97
N SER A 2 -17.45 12.85 -2.24
CA SER A 2 -16.28 12.73 -3.12
C SER A 2 -15.18 13.69 -2.64
N ASN A 3 -14.09 13.17 -2.07
CA ASN A 3 -12.94 13.98 -1.68
C ASN A 3 -12.24 14.50 -2.94
N TYR A 4 -12.05 15.81 -3.04
CA TYR A 4 -11.31 16.46 -4.12
C TYR A 4 -9.99 17.02 -3.59
N TYR A 5 -8.92 16.87 -4.36
CA TYR A 5 -7.61 17.45 -4.06
C TYR A 5 -7.15 18.37 -5.19
N SER A 6 -6.35 19.37 -4.81
CA SER A 6 -5.78 20.38 -5.70
C SER A 6 -4.26 20.41 -5.53
N VAL A 7 -3.54 20.64 -6.62
CA VAL A 7 -2.08 20.82 -6.54
C VAL A 7 -1.82 22.14 -5.83
N HIS A 8 -1.02 22.09 -4.76
CA HIS A 8 -0.64 23.27 -4.02
C HIS A 8 0.08 24.26 -4.95
N PRO A 9 -0.17 25.58 -4.86
CA PRO A 9 0.41 26.57 -5.77
C PRO A 9 1.92 26.46 -5.96
N ASN A 10 2.66 26.17 -4.88
CA ASN A 10 4.12 26.01 -4.91
C ASN A 10 4.60 24.76 -5.66
N SER A 11 3.72 23.79 -5.89
CA SER A 11 4.02 22.51 -6.55
C SER A 11 3.59 22.49 -8.03
N ILE A 12 2.80 23.47 -8.49
CA ILE A 12 2.24 23.50 -9.86
C ILE A 12 3.34 23.43 -10.93
N GLN A 13 4.37 24.27 -10.82
CA GLN A 13 5.47 24.29 -11.81
C GLN A 13 6.25 22.95 -11.84
N LYS A 14 6.49 22.37 -10.67
CA LYS A 14 7.18 21.07 -10.51
C LYS A 14 6.39 19.96 -11.22
N VAL A 15 5.09 19.92 -10.98
CA VAL A 15 4.17 18.94 -11.56
C VAL A 15 4.07 19.09 -13.09
N GLN A 16 3.93 20.32 -13.60
CA GLN A 16 3.88 20.58 -15.04
C GLN A 16 5.16 20.14 -15.76
N LEU A 17 6.32 20.39 -15.16
CA LEU A 17 7.60 20.00 -15.73
C LEU A 17 7.75 18.47 -15.78
N ALA A 18 7.36 17.78 -14.72
CA ALA A 18 7.40 16.31 -14.68
C ALA A 18 6.40 15.70 -15.66
N TRP A 19 5.21 16.27 -15.79
CA TRP A 19 4.21 15.83 -16.76
C TRP A 19 4.75 15.94 -18.18
N LYS A 20 5.31 17.10 -18.55
CA LYS A 20 5.90 17.32 -19.87
C LYS A 20 7.05 16.36 -20.18
N ARG A 21 7.90 16.07 -19.20
CA ARG A 21 9.00 15.10 -19.34
C ARG A 21 8.48 13.68 -19.56
N LYS A 22 7.40 13.31 -18.87
CA LYS A 22 6.87 11.94 -18.90
C LYS A 22 5.96 11.69 -20.11
N SER A 23 5.18 12.68 -20.53
CA SER A 23 4.35 12.58 -21.73
C SER A 23 5.14 12.73 -23.02
N ASN A 24 6.29 13.42 -22.98
CA ASN A 24 7.13 13.67 -24.16
C ASN A 24 6.35 14.23 -25.37
N GLY A 25 5.31 15.03 -25.11
CA GLY A 25 4.42 15.60 -26.12
C GLY A 25 3.16 14.78 -26.46
N TRP A 26 3.00 13.59 -25.87
CA TRP A 26 1.87 12.67 -26.10
C TRP A 26 0.89 12.66 -24.92
N ASP A 27 0.42 13.85 -24.53
CA ASP A 27 -0.44 14.03 -23.35
C ASP A 27 -1.75 13.21 -23.42
N HIS A 28 -2.33 13.08 -24.61
CA HIS A 28 -3.57 12.31 -24.81
C HIS A 28 -3.36 10.81 -24.59
N GLN A 29 -2.24 10.26 -25.08
CA GLN A 29 -1.93 8.84 -24.95
C GLN A 29 -1.60 8.48 -23.49
N LEU A 30 -0.84 9.34 -22.80
CA LEU A 30 -0.56 9.14 -21.38
C LEU A 30 -1.84 9.26 -20.52
N ALA A 31 -2.76 10.17 -20.86
CA ALA A 31 -4.05 10.27 -20.16
C ALA A 31 -4.91 9.01 -20.36
N GLU A 32 -4.94 8.47 -21.58
CA GLU A 32 -5.68 7.25 -21.94
C GLU A 32 -5.10 6.00 -21.25
N GLU A 33 -3.78 5.87 -21.19
CA GLU A 33 -3.08 4.80 -20.45
C GLU A 33 -3.41 4.81 -18.95
N LEU A 34 -3.71 5.99 -18.40
CA LEU A 34 -4.11 6.18 -17.00
C LEU A 34 -5.62 5.99 -16.79
N GLY A 35 -6.40 5.77 -17.84
CA GLY A 35 -7.86 5.67 -17.76
C GLY A 35 -8.53 6.97 -17.28
N ILE A 36 -7.88 8.12 -17.46
CA ILE A 36 -8.39 9.44 -17.04
C ILE A 36 -8.58 10.37 -18.23
N SER A 37 -9.58 11.25 -18.15
CA SER A 37 -9.80 12.21 -19.24
C SER A 37 -8.69 13.26 -19.31
N LEU A 38 -8.37 13.71 -20.53
CA LEU A 38 -7.44 14.82 -20.75
C LEU A 38 -7.90 16.11 -20.03
N GLN A 39 -9.22 16.28 -19.85
CA GLN A 39 -9.77 17.37 -19.07
C GLN A 39 -9.37 17.27 -17.59
N THR A 40 -9.45 16.08 -16.98
CA THR A 40 -9.01 15.85 -15.59
C THR A 40 -7.52 16.13 -15.41
N VAL A 41 -6.69 15.74 -16.37
CA VAL A 41 -5.26 16.08 -16.39
C VAL A 41 -5.04 17.59 -16.44
N ASN A 42 -5.75 18.29 -17.33
CA ASN A 42 -5.64 19.75 -17.45
C ASN A 42 -6.08 20.48 -16.17
N LEU A 43 -7.12 19.98 -15.48
CA LEU A 43 -7.54 20.52 -14.19
C LEU A 43 -6.43 20.35 -13.14
N PHE A 44 -5.84 19.16 -13.05
CA PHE A 44 -4.73 18.87 -12.15
C PHE A 44 -3.51 19.77 -12.41
N LEU A 45 -3.09 19.91 -13.68
CA LEU A 45 -1.94 20.75 -14.07
C LEU A 45 -2.16 22.25 -13.81
N LYS A 46 -3.41 22.69 -13.68
CA LYS A 46 -3.79 24.06 -13.30
C LYS A 46 -4.00 24.24 -11.79
N GLY A 47 -3.82 23.18 -11.00
CA GLY A 47 -4.09 23.18 -9.56
C GLY A 47 -5.58 23.27 -9.21
N GLN A 48 -6.46 22.90 -10.15
CA GLN A 48 -7.89 22.84 -9.89
C GLN A 48 -8.28 21.52 -9.20
N PRO A 49 -9.37 21.52 -8.40
CA PRO A 49 -9.77 20.34 -7.66
C PRO A 49 -10.17 19.20 -8.59
N ILE A 50 -9.60 18.02 -8.37
CA ILE A 50 -9.99 16.78 -9.04
C ILE A 50 -10.23 15.68 -8.00
N ALA A 51 -10.96 14.63 -8.40
CA ALA A 51 -11.25 13.52 -7.51
C ALA A 51 -9.96 12.92 -6.94
N GLN A 52 -9.97 12.60 -5.64
CA GLN A 52 -8.82 12.10 -4.89
C GLN A 52 -8.10 10.94 -5.60
N LEU A 53 -8.85 9.97 -6.13
CA LEU A 53 -8.26 8.82 -6.83
C LEU A 53 -7.44 9.26 -8.06
N ASN A 54 -7.99 10.17 -8.87
CA ASN A 54 -7.29 10.70 -10.04
C ASN A 54 -6.08 11.55 -9.62
N PHE A 55 -6.17 12.27 -8.50
CA PHE A 55 -5.07 13.07 -7.98
C PHE A 55 -3.87 12.20 -7.57
N VAL A 56 -4.14 11.14 -6.79
CA VAL A 56 -3.11 10.20 -6.34
C VAL A 56 -2.51 9.47 -7.54
N LEU A 57 -3.34 9.00 -8.47
CA LEU A 57 -2.90 8.29 -9.67
C LEU A 57 -1.97 9.14 -10.54
N ILE A 58 -2.32 10.41 -10.79
CA ILE A 58 -1.48 11.32 -11.55
C ILE A 58 -0.15 11.58 -10.81
N CYS A 59 -0.16 11.73 -9.49
CA CYS A 59 1.07 11.93 -8.71
C CYS A 59 1.95 10.68 -8.64
N GLN A 60 1.39 9.48 -8.75
CA GLN A 60 2.10 8.21 -8.70
C GLN A 60 2.81 7.87 -10.02
N VAL A 61 2.11 8.07 -11.15
CA VAL A 61 2.79 8.42 -12.42
C VAL A 61 3.51 9.75 -12.18
N LEU A 62 4.38 10.36 -12.96
CA LEU A 62 5.25 11.46 -12.45
C LEU A 62 6.24 11.12 -11.29
N GLY A 63 5.99 10.11 -10.44
CA GLY A 63 6.89 9.72 -9.34
C GLY A 63 6.96 10.75 -8.22
N MET A 64 5.82 11.33 -7.83
CA MET A 64 5.71 12.39 -6.84
C MET A 64 4.87 11.97 -5.64
N ASN A 65 5.25 12.43 -4.45
CA ASN A 65 4.44 12.24 -3.26
C ASN A 65 3.19 13.15 -3.33
N TRP A 66 2.00 12.56 -3.47
CA TRP A 66 0.76 13.30 -3.60
C TRP A 66 0.46 14.21 -2.39
N GLN A 67 0.94 13.89 -1.19
CA GLN A 67 0.76 14.70 0.02
C GLN A 67 1.56 15.99 -0.06
N GLU A 68 2.83 15.92 -0.48
CA GLU A 68 3.66 17.09 -0.75
C GLU A 68 3.07 17.95 -1.88
N ILE A 69 2.60 17.30 -2.94
CA ILE A 69 1.98 17.98 -4.08
C ILE A 69 0.68 18.68 -3.67
N ALA A 70 -0.09 18.11 -2.74
CA ALA A 70 -1.27 18.75 -2.13
C ALA A 70 -0.94 19.79 -1.06
N GLY A 71 0.35 20.01 -0.72
CA GLY A 71 0.77 20.96 0.31
C GLY A 71 0.54 20.48 1.74
N MET A 72 0.36 19.17 1.93
CA MET A 72 0.23 18.52 3.23
C MET A 72 1.63 18.21 3.79
N ASN A 73 2.41 19.25 4.09
CA ASN A 73 3.72 19.06 4.71
C ASN A 73 3.57 18.47 6.12
N ILE A 74 4.23 17.33 6.35
CA ILE A 74 4.59 16.86 7.68
C ILE A 74 5.99 17.43 7.96
N PRO A 75 6.20 18.30 8.96
CA PRO A 75 7.55 18.73 9.30
C PRO A 75 8.37 17.53 9.80
N GLU A 76 9.55 17.31 9.20
CA GLU A 76 10.51 16.23 9.48
C GLU A 76 11.07 16.21 10.91
N ASN A 77 10.63 17.11 11.81
CA ASN A 77 11.13 17.20 13.19
C ASN A 77 10.22 16.57 14.26
N ALA A 78 9.25 15.74 13.88
CA ALA A 78 8.41 15.02 14.84
C ALA A 78 8.86 13.56 15.07
N LEU A 79 10.17 13.31 15.16
CA LEU A 79 10.72 12.17 15.91
C LEU A 79 11.07 12.64 17.33
N THR A 80 10.09 13.18 18.05
CA THR A 80 10.16 13.26 19.51
C THR A 80 9.25 12.19 20.08
N THR A 81 9.88 11.19 20.67
CA THR A 81 9.26 10.25 21.58
C THR A 81 8.66 11.03 22.74
N SER A 82 7.35 11.25 22.70
CA SER A 82 6.56 11.46 23.89
C SER A 82 5.37 10.51 23.82
N PRO A 83 5.00 9.83 24.91
CA PRO A 83 3.75 9.09 24.93
C PRO A 83 2.65 10.11 24.67
N ILE A 84 2.00 10.02 23.52
CA ILE A 84 0.74 10.72 23.31
C ILE A 84 -0.21 10.07 24.33
N GLU A 85 -0.39 10.74 25.47
CA GLU A 85 -1.57 10.55 26.29
C GLU A 85 -2.75 10.87 25.39
N VAL A 86 -3.36 9.82 24.84
CA VAL A 86 -4.68 9.91 24.25
C VAL A 86 -5.61 10.27 25.40
N LYS A 87 -5.85 11.57 25.58
CA LYS A 87 -6.93 12.07 26.43
C LYS A 87 -8.18 11.37 25.90
N LEU A 88 -8.79 10.49 26.70
CA LEU A 88 -10.14 10.01 26.43
C LEU A 88 -11.01 11.26 26.38
N LEU A 89 -11.27 11.78 25.18
CA LEU A 89 -12.36 12.69 24.96
C LEU A 89 -13.60 11.81 25.06
N GLU A 90 -14.20 11.80 26.25
CA GLU A 90 -15.59 11.41 26.43
C GLU A 90 -16.40 12.22 25.39
N MET A 91 -17.12 11.52 24.51
CA MET A 91 -17.95 12.18 23.51
C MET A 91 -19.06 12.92 24.24
N ASP A 92 -19.07 14.24 24.17
CA ASP A 92 -20.23 15.04 24.54
C ASP A 92 -21.32 14.77 23.50
N ASP A 93 -22.43 14.19 23.96
CA ASP A 93 -23.58 13.83 23.11
C ASP A 93 -24.18 15.05 22.37
N ASN A 94 -23.85 16.28 22.80
CA ASN A 94 -24.29 17.54 22.21
C ASN A 94 -23.49 18.01 20.96
N LEU A 95 -22.48 17.26 20.50
CA LEU A 95 -21.72 17.62 19.30
C LEU A 95 -22.61 17.63 18.05
N ASN A 96 -22.45 18.65 17.21
CA ASN A 96 -23.26 18.77 16.01
C ASN A 96 -22.87 17.69 14.97
N PRO A 97 -23.77 17.32 14.03
CA PRO A 97 -23.50 16.26 13.04
C PRO A 97 -22.25 16.51 12.16
N SER A 98 -21.90 17.77 11.92
CA SER A 98 -20.71 18.12 11.13
C SER A 98 -19.40 17.89 11.90
N GLU A 99 -19.40 18.12 13.21
CA GLU A 99 -18.25 17.85 14.10
C GLU A 99 -18.05 16.35 14.31
N LYS A 100 -19.13 15.57 14.47
CA LYS A 100 -19.07 14.11 14.55
C LYS A 100 -18.47 13.50 13.27
N SER A 101 -18.95 13.94 12.09
CA SER A 101 -18.39 13.50 10.80
C SER A 101 -16.89 13.82 10.66
N ARG A 102 -16.47 15.00 11.13
CA ARG A 102 -15.07 15.44 11.05
C ARG A 102 -14.14 14.59 11.93
N ILE A 103 -14.60 14.23 13.14
CA ILE A 103 -13.87 13.37 14.08
C ILE A 103 -13.72 11.95 13.51
N VAL A 104 -14.77 11.41 12.88
CA VAL A 104 -14.72 10.10 12.22
C VAL A 104 -13.75 10.11 11.04
N ASP A 105 -13.78 11.16 10.21
CA ASP A 105 -12.87 11.29 9.07
C ASP A 105 -11.40 11.43 9.51
N GLU A 106 -11.14 12.14 10.60
CA GLU A 106 -9.81 12.28 11.18
C GLU A 106 -9.29 10.95 11.74
N ALA A 107 -10.11 10.25 12.53
CA ALA A 107 -9.78 8.92 13.05
C ALA A 107 -9.53 7.91 11.92
N LEU A 108 -10.30 7.98 10.84
CA LEU A 108 -10.12 7.13 9.66
C LEU A 108 -8.80 7.41 8.95
N ARG A 109 -8.45 8.68 8.75
CA ARG A 109 -7.17 9.06 8.14
C ARG A 109 -5.97 8.60 8.96
N ASP A 110 -6.00 8.79 10.28
CA ASP A 110 -4.93 8.36 11.16
C ASP A 110 -4.77 6.84 11.22
N LEU A 111 -5.90 6.14 11.18
CA LEU A 111 -5.90 4.69 11.06
C LEU A 111 -5.23 4.26 9.76
N VAL A 112 -5.71 4.73 8.61
CA VAL A 112 -5.15 4.36 7.29
C VAL A 112 -3.66 4.64 7.23
N ARG A 113 -3.20 5.80 7.72
CA ARG A 113 -1.78 6.14 7.78
C ARG A 113 -0.99 5.13 8.61
N THR A 114 -1.46 4.80 9.81
CA THR A 114 -0.81 3.84 10.70
C THR A 114 -0.73 2.44 10.05
N LEU A 115 -1.78 2.03 9.35
CA LEU A 115 -1.81 0.75 8.62
C LEU A 115 -0.77 0.73 7.49
N CYS A 116 -0.68 1.80 6.69
CA CYS A 116 0.33 1.90 5.64
C CYS A 116 1.76 1.86 6.22
N GLU A 117 2.04 2.60 7.29
CA GLU A 117 3.33 2.59 7.98
C GLU A 117 3.71 1.18 8.47
N MET A 118 2.75 0.45 9.02
CA MET A 118 2.95 -0.93 9.48
C MET A 118 3.31 -1.89 8.35
N LEU A 119 2.49 -1.88 7.30
CA LEU A 119 2.68 -2.76 6.17
C LEU A 119 4.03 -2.47 5.52
N SER A 120 4.43 -1.21 5.37
CA SER A 120 5.76 -0.82 4.86
C SER A 120 6.89 -1.40 5.71
N ARG A 121 6.80 -1.31 7.04
CA ARG A 121 7.83 -1.87 7.93
C ARG A 121 7.93 -3.39 7.84
N ILE A 122 6.80 -4.08 7.73
CA ILE A 122 6.76 -5.54 7.65
C ILE A 122 7.28 -6.02 6.30
N THR A 123 6.89 -5.35 5.20
CA THR A 123 7.40 -5.61 3.86
C THR A 123 8.93 -5.46 3.82
N ARG A 124 9.46 -4.37 4.36
CA ARG A 124 10.91 -4.14 4.46
C ARG A 124 11.60 -5.24 5.25
N LYS A 125 11.08 -5.55 6.44
CA LYS A 125 11.65 -6.57 7.31
C LYS A 125 11.64 -7.96 6.66
N ALA A 126 10.59 -8.30 5.91
CA ALA A 126 10.53 -9.52 5.11
C ALA A 126 11.63 -9.53 4.03
N GLY A 127 11.77 -8.43 3.28
CA GLY A 127 12.82 -8.28 2.27
C GLY A 127 14.23 -8.40 2.85
N ASP A 128 14.50 -7.71 3.96
CA ASP A 128 15.80 -7.73 4.65
C ASP A 128 16.16 -9.11 5.21
N LEU A 129 15.16 -9.80 5.77
CA LEU A 129 15.31 -11.14 6.34
C LEU A 129 15.72 -12.15 5.26
N LEU A 130 15.13 -12.02 4.07
CA LEU A 130 15.33 -12.94 2.94
C LEU A 130 16.34 -12.43 1.92
N LYS A 131 16.93 -11.25 2.14
CA LYS A 131 17.84 -10.60 1.18
C LYS A 131 17.21 -10.48 -0.21
N ALA A 132 15.97 -10.02 -0.27
CA ALA A 132 15.30 -9.71 -1.54
C ALA A 132 15.53 -8.25 -1.92
N ASP A 133 15.72 -7.96 -3.22
CA ASP A 133 15.84 -6.58 -3.73
C ASP A 133 14.53 -5.81 -3.62
N ARG A 134 13.40 -6.49 -3.90
CA ARG A 134 12.07 -5.92 -3.74
C ARG A 134 11.13 -6.91 -3.08
N THR A 135 10.26 -6.38 -2.24
CA THR A 135 9.20 -7.16 -1.58
C THR A 135 7.86 -6.46 -1.76
N SER A 136 6.81 -7.23 -1.96
CA SER A 136 5.45 -6.74 -2.13
C SER A 136 4.46 -7.61 -1.36
N ILE A 137 3.41 -6.98 -0.82
CA ILE A 137 2.30 -7.68 -0.18
C ILE A 137 1.02 -7.38 -0.96
N PHE A 138 0.44 -8.41 -1.54
CA PHE A 138 -0.82 -8.36 -2.27
C PHE A 138 -1.97 -8.79 -1.35
N LEU A 139 -2.96 -7.92 -1.17
CA LEU A 139 -4.20 -8.27 -0.48
C LEU A 139 -5.24 -8.73 -1.48
N LEU A 140 -5.96 -9.79 -1.12
CA LEU A 140 -7.10 -10.25 -1.90
C LEU A 140 -8.33 -9.39 -1.57
N ASP A 141 -8.82 -8.66 -2.56
CA ASP A 141 -10.17 -8.10 -2.57
C ASP A 141 -11.15 -9.21 -2.97
N ARG A 142 -11.88 -9.74 -1.99
CA ARG A 142 -12.87 -10.82 -2.19
C ARG A 142 -14.12 -10.34 -2.93
N GLU A 143 -14.49 -9.06 -2.80
CA GLU A 143 -15.67 -8.51 -3.48
C GLU A 143 -15.39 -8.35 -4.98
N ARG A 144 -14.18 -7.92 -5.33
CA ARG A 144 -13.76 -7.73 -6.73
C ARG A 144 -13.08 -8.94 -7.36
N GLN A 145 -12.76 -9.97 -6.57
CA GLN A 145 -11.87 -11.07 -6.98
C GLN A 145 -10.57 -10.52 -7.59
N GLN A 146 -9.96 -9.53 -6.93
CA GLN A 146 -8.74 -8.83 -7.40
C GLN A 146 -7.64 -8.85 -6.32
N LEU A 147 -6.36 -8.78 -6.71
CA LEU A 147 -5.19 -8.80 -5.84
C LEU A 147 -4.62 -7.39 -5.97
N GLY A 148 -5.01 -6.52 -5.04
CA GLY A 148 -4.41 -5.20 -4.96
C GLY A 148 -3.08 -5.31 -4.22
N SER A 149 -1.97 -4.86 -4.82
CA SER A 149 -0.76 -4.61 -4.03
C SER A 149 -0.99 -3.35 -3.22
N ILE A 150 -0.99 -3.43 -1.89
CA ILE A 150 -1.07 -2.21 -1.09
C ILE A 150 0.31 -1.53 -1.05
N ILE A 151 1.39 -2.31 -1.10
CA ILE A 151 2.76 -1.80 -0.90
C ILE A 151 3.76 -2.68 -1.68
N ALA A 152 4.41 -2.08 -2.68
CA ALA A 152 5.67 -2.58 -3.23
C ALA A 152 6.80 -1.63 -2.86
N GLU A 153 7.85 -2.14 -2.24
CA GLU A 153 9.04 -1.36 -1.91
C GLU A 153 10.02 -1.38 -3.09
N ASP A 154 10.43 -0.21 -3.56
CA ASP A 154 11.34 -0.04 -4.71
C ASP A 154 12.83 0.02 -4.35
N GLY A 155 13.20 -0.29 -3.11
CA GLY A 155 14.58 -0.18 -2.60
C GLY A 155 15.05 1.25 -2.34
N GLY A 156 14.25 2.27 -2.70
CA GLY A 156 14.54 3.69 -2.50
C GLY A 156 13.59 4.40 -1.52
N GLY A 157 12.69 3.65 -0.86
CA GLY A 157 11.72 4.20 0.09
C GLY A 157 10.39 4.64 -0.52
N GLY A 158 10.15 4.36 -1.81
CA GLY A 158 8.85 4.55 -2.45
C GLY A 158 7.92 3.35 -2.22
N SER A 159 6.63 3.63 -2.00
CA SER A 159 5.56 2.62 -2.07
C SER A 159 4.93 2.68 -3.46
N LEU A 160 5.13 1.65 -4.28
CA LEU A 160 4.47 1.50 -5.56
C LEU A 160 3.20 0.65 -5.35
N LEU A 161 2.01 1.24 -5.49
CA LEU A 161 0.77 0.50 -5.63
C LEU A 161 0.78 -0.15 -7.01
N ILE A 162 0.98 -1.48 -7.06
CA ILE A 162 0.87 -2.27 -8.28
C ILE A 162 -0.49 -2.98 -8.27
N ASP A 163 -1.44 -2.49 -9.05
CA ASP A 163 -2.68 -3.22 -9.28
C ASP A 163 -2.40 -4.38 -10.26
N LEU A 164 -2.41 -5.62 -9.75
CA LEU A 164 -2.29 -6.82 -10.57
C LEU A 164 -3.67 -7.50 -10.72
N PRO A 165 -4.14 -7.78 -11.95
CA PRO A 165 -5.29 -8.64 -12.16
C PRO A 165 -5.09 -10.04 -11.54
N VAL A 166 -6.08 -10.57 -10.81
CA VAL A 166 -6.03 -11.87 -10.10
C VAL A 166 -5.84 -13.05 -11.01
N ASP A 167 -6.16 -12.92 -12.28
CA ASP A 167 -6.22 -14.05 -13.19
C ASP A 167 -4.85 -14.39 -13.80
N LYS A 168 -3.81 -13.56 -13.62
CA LYS A 168 -2.52 -13.80 -14.28
C LYS A 168 -1.31 -13.42 -13.43
N GLY A 169 -0.35 -14.35 -13.35
CA GLY A 169 0.99 -14.11 -12.82
C GLY A 169 1.33 -15.01 -11.63
N ILE A 170 2.58 -14.94 -11.20
CA ILE A 170 3.10 -15.86 -10.18
C ILE A 170 2.46 -15.63 -8.80
N ALA A 171 2.19 -14.37 -8.43
CA ALA A 171 1.48 -14.06 -7.18
C ALA A 171 0.04 -14.61 -7.19
N SER A 172 -0.66 -14.48 -8.32
CA SER A 172 -1.98 -15.05 -8.55
C SER A 172 -1.99 -16.57 -8.54
N LEU A 173 -0.95 -17.20 -9.10
CA LEU A 173 -0.80 -18.65 -9.03
C LEU A 173 -0.66 -19.11 -7.57
N ALA A 174 0.18 -18.45 -6.77
CA ALA A 174 0.32 -18.75 -5.36
C ALA A 174 -1.00 -18.56 -4.58
N ALA A 175 -1.75 -17.50 -4.89
CA ALA A 175 -3.07 -17.23 -4.30
C ALA A 175 -4.10 -18.33 -4.62
N THR A 176 -4.13 -18.80 -5.87
CA THR A 176 -5.13 -19.78 -6.32
C THR A 176 -4.77 -21.20 -5.94
N SER A 177 -3.49 -21.58 -5.99
CA SER A 177 -3.03 -22.91 -5.61
C SER A 177 -2.85 -23.08 -4.11
N LEU A 178 -2.83 -21.99 -3.33
CA LEU A 178 -2.50 -21.95 -1.90
C LEU A 178 -1.16 -22.62 -1.56
N ASN A 179 -0.24 -22.63 -2.53
CA ASN A 179 1.09 -23.20 -2.40
C ASN A 179 2.13 -22.11 -2.64
N THR A 180 3.24 -22.21 -1.92
CA THR A 180 4.43 -21.39 -2.19
C THR A 180 4.95 -21.69 -3.58
N ILE A 181 5.22 -20.64 -4.36
CA ILE A 181 5.80 -20.73 -5.69
C ILE A 181 7.19 -20.09 -5.65
N ASN A 182 8.21 -20.92 -5.86
CA ASN A 182 9.61 -20.48 -5.92
C ASN A 182 10.12 -20.68 -7.35
N ILE A 183 10.49 -19.58 -8.02
CA ILE A 183 11.01 -19.55 -9.38
C ILE A 183 12.50 -19.23 -9.31
N PRO A 184 13.37 -20.20 -9.68
CA PRO A 184 14.80 -20.01 -9.67
C PRO A 184 15.24 -19.08 -10.82
N PHE A 185 16.53 -18.79 -10.86
CA PHE A 185 17.13 -18.04 -11.96
C PHE A 185 17.11 -18.89 -13.24
N ASP A 186 16.69 -18.39 -14.40
CA ASP A 186 16.11 -17.07 -14.69
C ASP A 186 14.58 -17.16 -14.84
N VAL A 187 13.84 -16.30 -14.14
CA VAL A 187 12.37 -16.17 -14.24
C VAL A 187 11.91 -16.07 -15.68
N TYR A 188 12.64 -15.39 -16.57
CA TYR A 188 12.19 -15.22 -17.96
C TYR A 188 12.15 -16.53 -18.75
N GLU A 189 12.84 -17.58 -18.30
CA GLU A 189 12.79 -18.91 -18.90
C GLU A 189 11.60 -19.74 -18.37
N ASP A 190 10.93 -19.28 -17.30
CA ASP A 190 9.73 -19.92 -16.80
C ASP A 190 8.51 -19.56 -17.68
N PRO A 191 7.70 -20.54 -18.12
CA PRO A 191 6.52 -20.28 -18.95
C PRO A 191 5.47 -19.40 -18.24
N ARG A 192 5.49 -19.32 -16.91
CA ARG A 192 4.55 -18.51 -16.11
C ARG A 192 4.97 -17.04 -15.99
N SER A 193 6.09 -16.64 -16.59
CA SER A 193 6.73 -15.33 -16.40
C SER A 193 6.18 -14.19 -17.26
N GLU A 194 5.22 -14.45 -18.14
CA GLU A 194 4.70 -13.46 -19.11
C GLU A 194 4.22 -12.16 -18.46
N VAL A 195 3.62 -12.25 -17.26
CA VAL A 195 3.19 -11.06 -16.49
C VAL A 195 4.39 -10.29 -15.95
N ALA A 196 5.38 -11.00 -15.40
CA ALA A 196 6.60 -10.38 -14.91
C ALA A 196 7.32 -9.63 -16.04
N LYS A 197 7.45 -10.26 -17.21
CA LYS A 197 8.03 -9.64 -18.42
C LYS A 197 7.35 -8.32 -18.79
N ARG A 198 6.02 -8.30 -18.85
CA ARG A 198 5.26 -7.08 -19.17
C ARG A 198 5.39 -5.99 -18.11
N VAL A 199 5.45 -6.36 -16.83
CA VAL A 199 5.62 -5.40 -15.73
C VAL A 199 7.04 -4.82 -15.76
N ASP A 200 8.03 -5.66 -15.96
CA ASP A 200 9.43 -5.28 -16.11
C ASP A 200 9.63 -4.32 -17.29
N GLU A 201 9.06 -4.62 -18.47
CA GLU A 201 9.07 -3.74 -19.65
C GLU A 201 8.47 -2.35 -19.36
N ARG A 202 7.36 -2.30 -18.61
CA ARG A 202 6.68 -1.03 -18.28
C ARG A 202 7.41 -0.22 -17.22
N THR A 203 8.05 -0.90 -16.27
CA THR A 203 8.67 -0.27 -15.09
C THR A 203 10.17 0.00 -15.27
N GLY A 204 10.80 -0.61 -16.27
CA GLY A 204 12.25 -0.62 -16.44
C GLY A 204 12.98 -1.47 -15.40
N TYR A 205 12.25 -2.28 -14.62
CA TYR A 205 12.83 -3.23 -13.69
C TYR A 205 13.09 -4.57 -14.37
N ARG A 206 13.94 -5.44 -13.78
CA ARG A 206 14.15 -6.80 -14.27
C ARG A 206 14.08 -7.80 -13.13
N THR A 207 13.19 -8.76 -13.27
CA THR A 207 12.90 -9.81 -12.30
C THR A 207 13.55 -11.11 -12.73
N TYR A 208 14.56 -11.57 -12.00
CA TYR A 208 15.37 -12.75 -12.30
C TYR A 208 15.04 -13.96 -11.42
N THR A 209 14.63 -13.74 -10.17
CA THR A 209 14.18 -14.79 -9.22
C THR A 209 12.94 -14.32 -8.48
N ILE A 210 12.01 -15.24 -8.16
CA ILE A 210 10.75 -14.93 -7.47
C ILE A 210 10.47 -15.96 -6.38
N LEU A 211 10.09 -15.50 -5.20
CA LEU A 211 9.41 -16.31 -4.19
C LEU A 211 8.03 -15.68 -3.89
N ALA A 212 6.96 -16.38 -4.21
CA ALA A 212 5.59 -15.98 -3.92
C ALA A 212 4.96 -16.90 -2.88
N TRP A 213 4.52 -16.33 -1.77
CA TRP A 213 4.08 -17.05 -0.59
C TRP A 213 2.65 -16.68 -0.20
N PRO A 214 1.69 -17.63 -0.26
CA PRO A 214 0.33 -17.38 0.20
C PRO A 214 0.26 -17.40 1.74
N LEU A 215 -0.28 -16.34 2.32
CA LEU A 215 -0.53 -16.22 3.75
C LEU A 215 -1.94 -16.68 4.06
N LEU A 216 -2.04 -17.77 4.84
CA LEU A 216 -3.31 -18.38 5.23
C LEU A 216 -3.60 -18.12 6.72
N ASN A 217 -4.83 -17.80 7.07
CA ASN A 217 -5.26 -17.73 8.46
C ASN A 217 -5.45 -19.13 9.07
N GLU A 218 -5.85 -19.20 10.35
CA GLU A 218 -6.11 -20.45 11.06
C GLU A 218 -7.21 -21.30 10.41
N GLN A 219 -8.16 -20.66 9.72
CA GLN A 219 -9.25 -21.31 8.98
C GLN A 219 -8.82 -21.78 7.58
N LYS A 220 -7.54 -21.60 7.23
CA LYS A 220 -6.95 -21.86 5.90
C LYS A 220 -7.49 -20.98 4.78
N ASP A 221 -8.09 -19.85 5.12
CA ASP A 221 -8.47 -18.85 4.14
C ASP A 221 -7.27 -18.00 3.75
N LEU A 222 -7.18 -17.66 2.46
CA LEU A 222 -6.17 -16.72 1.98
C LEU A 222 -6.42 -15.31 2.53
N VAL A 223 -5.37 -14.76 3.15
CA VAL A 223 -5.32 -13.39 3.68
C VAL A 223 -4.59 -12.47 2.70
N ALA A 224 -3.43 -12.91 2.20
CA ALA A 224 -2.55 -12.13 1.33
C ALA A 224 -1.56 -13.04 0.59
N VAL A 225 -0.83 -12.49 -0.38
CA VAL A 225 0.37 -13.10 -0.96
C VAL A 225 1.55 -12.17 -0.75
N VAL A 226 2.65 -12.69 -0.19
CA VAL A 226 3.93 -11.98 -0.14
C VAL A 226 4.76 -12.40 -1.34
N GLN A 227 5.25 -11.45 -2.11
CA GLN A 227 6.14 -11.70 -3.22
C GLN A 227 7.50 -11.06 -2.96
N LEU A 228 8.55 -11.85 -3.03
CA LEU A 228 9.93 -11.43 -2.93
C LEU A 228 10.59 -11.59 -4.30
N LEU A 229 11.25 -10.54 -4.76
CA LEU A 229 11.90 -10.49 -6.06
C LEU A 229 13.40 -10.39 -5.86
N ASN A 230 14.14 -11.09 -6.72
CA ASN A 230 15.60 -10.96 -6.86
C ASN A 230 16.33 -11.20 -5.54
N LYS A 231 16.57 -12.47 -5.22
CA LYS A 231 17.49 -12.86 -4.14
C LYS A 231 18.85 -12.21 -4.37
N LEU A 232 19.38 -11.56 -3.35
CA LEU A 232 20.67 -10.88 -3.35
C LEU A 232 21.74 -11.73 -2.65
N LYS A 233 22.98 -11.57 -3.11
CA LYS A 233 24.15 -12.18 -2.46
C LYS A 233 24.35 -11.62 -1.05
N PRO A 234 24.94 -12.36 -0.10
CA PRO A 234 25.13 -11.86 1.27
C PRO A 234 26.03 -10.61 1.40
N ASN A 235 26.91 -10.33 0.42
CA ASN A 235 27.92 -9.26 0.47
C ASN A 235 28.01 -8.48 -0.86
N TYR A 236 26.87 -8.17 -1.49
CA TYR A 236 26.88 -7.39 -2.73
C TYR A 236 27.22 -5.91 -2.46
N ASN A 237 27.80 -5.23 -3.44
CA ASN A 237 27.95 -3.78 -3.41
C ASN A 237 26.64 -3.13 -3.92
N PRO A 238 25.98 -2.27 -3.12
CA PRO A 238 24.73 -1.63 -3.53
C PRO A 238 24.81 -0.81 -4.81
N ASN A 239 26.01 -0.34 -5.18
CA ASN A 239 26.25 0.46 -6.38
C ASN A 239 26.47 -0.38 -7.65
N ASP A 240 26.56 -1.71 -7.53
CA ASP A 240 26.68 -2.58 -8.70
C ASP A 240 25.33 -2.73 -9.42
N ASP A 241 25.39 -3.05 -10.71
CA ASP A 241 24.20 -3.40 -11.47
C ASP A 241 23.44 -4.56 -10.83
N LEU A 242 22.11 -4.53 -10.90
CA LEU A 242 21.23 -5.54 -10.29
C LEU A 242 21.64 -6.98 -10.62
N LEU A 243 22.01 -7.25 -11.88
CA LEU A 243 22.47 -8.58 -12.32
C LEU A 243 23.69 -9.09 -11.54
N ILE A 244 24.60 -8.20 -11.13
CA ILE A 244 25.80 -8.55 -10.36
C ILE A 244 25.43 -8.85 -8.90
N ARG A 245 24.46 -8.10 -8.35
CA ARG A 245 24.01 -8.20 -6.96
C ARG A 245 23.21 -9.47 -6.67
N ILE A 246 22.54 -10.02 -7.68
CA ILE A 246 21.66 -11.20 -7.55
C ILE A 246 22.44 -12.49 -7.30
N ASP A 247 21.89 -13.34 -6.43
CA ASP A 247 22.32 -14.72 -6.23
C ASP A 247 21.66 -15.62 -7.30
N PRO A 248 22.43 -16.25 -8.19
CA PRO A 248 21.88 -17.12 -9.23
C PRO A 248 21.21 -18.40 -8.67
N HIS A 249 21.45 -18.76 -7.40
CA HIS A 249 20.75 -19.89 -6.78
C HIS A 249 19.31 -19.54 -6.36
N GLY A 250 18.95 -18.25 -6.36
CA GLY A 250 17.61 -17.81 -5.96
C GLY A 250 17.30 -18.06 -4.50
N PHE A 251 16.00 -18.09 -4.17
CA PHE A 251 15.54 -18.37 -2.81
C PHE A 251 15.63 -19.86 -2.50
N THR A 252 16.15 -20.19 -1.32
CA THR A 252 16.42 -21.58 -0.90
C THR A 252 15.35 -22.13 0.03
N SER A 253 15.34 -23.45 0.28
CA SER A 253 14.44 -24.01 1.30
C SER A 253 14.75 -23.50 2.73
N GLU A 254 15.98 -23.05 3.00
CA GLU A 254 16.34 -22.41 4.26
C GLU A 254 15.67 -21.03 4.38
N ASP A 255 15.66 -20.26 3.28
CA ASP A 255 14.92 -19.00 3.18
C ASP A 255 13.43 -19.21 3.49
N GLU A 256 12.84 -20.22 2.88
CA GLU A 256 11.44 -20.59 3.13
C GLU A 256 11.19 -20.95 4.60
N ALA A 257 12.08 -21.73 5.23
CA ALA A 257 11.98 -22.10 6.64
C ALA A 257 12.15 -20.91 7.59
N VAL A 258 13.05 -19.97 7.26
CA VAL A 258 13.22 -18.71 8.00
C VAL A 258 11.99 -17.83 7.87
N PHE A 259 11.45 -17.69 6.65
CA PHE A 259 10.26 -16.87 6.41
C PHE A 259 9.01 -17.43 7.09
N ALA A 260 8.84 -18.76 7.10
CA ALA A 260 7.72 -19.42 7.76
C ALA A 260 7.60 -19.05 9.25
N LYS A 261 8.73 -18.77 9.94
CA LYS A 261 8.73 -18.29 11.33
C LYS A 261 8.22 -16.85 11.46
N PHE A 262 8.36 -16.04 10.41
CA PHE A 262 7.91 -14.65 10.38
C PHE A 262 6.45 -14.49 9.95
N VAL A 263 5.93 -15.42 9.12
CA VAL A 263 4.55 -15.44 8.59
C VAL A 263 3.46 -15.16 9.63
N PRO A 264 3.44 -15.79 10.83
CA PRO A 264 2.39 -15.53 11.83
C PRO A 264 2.33 -14.08 12.30
N SER A 265 3.46 -13.37 12.31
CA SER A 265 3.52 -11.95 12.66
C SER A 265 2.89 -11.08 11.58
N ILE A 266 3.13 -11.42 10.30
CA ILE A 266 2.53 -10.72 9.16
C ILE A 266 1.02 -10.88 9.18
N ILE A 267 0.53 -12.13 9.30
CA ILE A 267 -0.92 -12.43 9.34
C ILE A 267 -1.61 -11.65 10.45
N LYS A 268 -1.09 -11.67 11.68
CA LYS A 268 -1.66 -10.93 12.81
C LYS A 268 -1.81 -9.44 12.54
N VAL A 269 -0.86 -8.85 11.82
CA VAL A 269 -0.95 -7.43 11.45
C VAL A 269 -2.00 -7.24 10.36
N LEU A 270 -1.97 -8.03 9.30
CA LEU A 270 -2.94 -7.95 8.21
C LEU A 270 -4.38 -8.13 8.69
N GLU A 271 -4.65 -9.12 9.56
CA GLU A 271 -5.98 -9.36 10.12
C GLU A 271 -6.47 -8.16 10.95
N ARG A 272 -5.58 -7.55 11.73
CA ARG A 272 -5.92 -6.32 12.46
C ARG A 272 -6.16 -5.15 11.53
N CYS A 273 -5.38 -5.02 10.44
CA CYS A 273 -5.62 -4.02 9.41
C CYS A 273 -7.01 -4.19 8.78
N GLN A 274 -7.37 -5.42 8.41
CA GLN A 274 -8.67 -5.76 7.84
C GLN A 274 -9.80 -5.48 8.82
N PHE A 275 -9.63 -5.84 10.10
CA PHE A 275 -10.62 -5.56 11.14
C PHE A 275 -10.85 -4.06 11.33
N CYS A 276 -9.78 -3.26 11.38
CA CYS A 276 -9.89 -1.82 11.51
C CYS A 276 -10.56 -1.19 10.28
N TYR A 277 -10.25 -1.69 9.08
CA TYR A 277 -10.91 -1.27 7.85
C TYR A 277 -12.41 -1.60 7.83
N GLN A 278 -12.80 -2.80 8.29
CA GLN A 278 -14.21 -3.18 8.43
C GLN A 278 -14.96 -2.30 9.45
N LEU A 279 -14.33 -1.98 10.58
CA LEU A 279 -14.90 -1.07 11.58
C LEU A 279 -15.10 0.34 11.00
N ALA A 280 -14.09 0.85 10.29
CA ALA A 280 -14.16 2.11 9.57
C ALA A 280 -15.31 2.13 8.56
N GLN A 281 -15.48 1.08 7.76
CA GLN A 281 -16.58 0.98 6.81
C GLN A 281 -17.96 0.97 7.49
N LYS A 282 -18.11 0.28 8.64
CA LYS A 282 -19.36 0.28 9.41
C LYS A 282 -19.69 1.68 9.93
N LEU A 283 -18.70 2.37 10.51
CA LEU A 283 -18.84 3.76 10.96
C LEU A 283 -19.24 4.69 9.80
N SER A 284 -18.65 4.53 8.61
CA SER A 284 -19.02 5.33 7.44
C SER A 284 -20.41 5.02 6.88
N ARG A 285 -20.95 3.79 7.08
CA ARG A 285 -22.30 3.40 6.64
C ARG A 285 -23.40 3.86 7.59
N ASP A 286 -23.14 3.87 8.90
CA ASP A 286 -24.10 4.32 9.91
C ASP A 286 -24.33 5.86 9.88
N ILE A 287 -23.53 6.60 9.10
CA ILE A 287 -23.69 8.05 8.84
C ILE A 287 -24.70 8.33 7.70
N ALA A 288 -25.25 7.31 7.03
CA ALA A 288 -26.33 7.49 6.05
C ALA A 288 -27.63 8.01 6.72
N PRO A 289 -28.41 8.91 6.08
CA PRO A 289 -29.49 9.61 6.76
C PRO A 289 -30.68 8.67 6.97
N PHE A 290 -30.97 8.27 8.21
CA PHE A 290 -32.23 8.52 8.94
C PHE A 290 -32.46 7.55 10.12
N GLN A 291 -33.01 8.14 11.19
CA GLN A 291 -33.87 7.56 12.25
C GLN A 291 -33.25 6.86 13.47
N SER A 292 -33.18 7.67 14.54
CA SER A 292 -33.66 7.39 15.90
C SER A 292 -33.16 6.12 16.59
N GLY A 293 -32.26 6.33 17.57
CA GLY A 293 -32.20 5.49 18.77
C GLY A 293 -30.83 4.97 19.21
N VAL A 294 -29.74 5.28 18.52
CA VAL A 294 -28.48 4.54 18.75
C VAL A 294 -27.23 5.43 18.86
N GLY A 295 -27.22 6.39 19.78
CA GLY A 295 -25.98 7.13 20.14
C GLY A 295 -24.94 6.24 20.84
N LEU A 296 -25.38 5.16 21.48
CA LEU A 296 -24.52 4.24 22.23
C LEU A 296 -23.62 3.33 21.36
N LYS A 297 -24.03 2.97 20.13
CA LYS A 297 -23.20 2.08 19.27
C LYS A 297 -22.05 2.80 18.59
N GLU A 298 -22.21 4.09 18.26
CA GLU A 298 -21.19 4.86 17.54
C GLU A 298 -19.98 5.19 18.43
N SER A 299 -20.23 5.63 19.67
CA SER A 299 -19.17 5.88 20.66
C SER A 299 -18.42 4.60 21.03
N GLU A 300 -19.11 3.46 21.12
CA GLU A 300 -18.51 2.15 21.35
C GLU A 300 -17.64 1.68 20.18
N LEU A 301 -18.10 1.88 18.93
CA LEU A 301 -17.33 1.59 17.70
C LEU A 301 -16.06 2.46 17.60
N ILE A 302 -16.15 3.76 17.90
CA ILE A 302 -15.00 4.68 17.90
C ILE A 302 -14.01 4.28 19.00
N ALA A 303 -14.48 3.97 20.21
CA ALA A 303 -13.63 3.50 21.30
C ALA A 303 -12.91 2.19 20.93
N GLN A 304 -13.61 1.28 20.25
CA GLN A 304 -13.03 0.02 19.77
C GLN A 304 -11.98 0.26 18.69
N LEU A 305 -12.23 1.16 17.73
CA LEU A 305 -11.28 1.53 16.68
C LEU A 305 -10.00 2.15 17.27
N ARG A 306 -10.15 3.12 18.18
CA ARG A 306 -9.01 3.75 18.89
C ARG A 306 -8.22 2.75 19.73
N ARG A 307 -8.89 1.79 20.38
CA ARG A 307 -8.23 0.72 21.14
C ARG A 307 -7.39 -0.17 20.23
N GLN A 308 -7.90 -0.52 19.06
CA GLN A 308 -7.17 -1.32 18.07
C GLN A 308 -6.00 -0.53 17.48
N GLU A 309 -6.18 0.74 17.15
CA GLU A 309 -5.10 1.63 16.70
C GLU A 309 -3.96 1.69 17.74
N LYS A 310 -4.29 1.85 19.03
CA LYS A 310 -3.29 1.85 20.11
C LYS A 310 -2.53 0.52 20.19
N GLN A 311 -3.22 -0.61 20.05
CA GLN A 311 -2.57 -1.92 20.02
C GLN A 311 -1.69 -2.10 18.78
N LEU A 312 -2.10 -1.58 17.63
CA LEU A 312 -1.28 -1.54 16.43
C LEU A 312 -0.02 -0.71 16.71
N ARG A 313 -0.13 0.54 17.18
CA ARG A 313 1.03 1.38 17.51
C ARG A 313 2.03 0.69 18.45
N GLN A 314 1.54 -0.09 19.43
CA GLN A 314 2.41 -0.89 20.31
C GLN A 314 3.12 -2.03 19.57
N ILE A 315 2.47 -2.70 18.63
CA ILE A 315 3.11 -3.72 17.78
C ILE A 315 4.17 -3.07 16.88
N LEU A 316 3.87 -1.90 16.30
CA LEU A 316 4.80 -1.16 15.43
C LEU A 316 6.12 -0.82 16.16
N GLN A 317 6.06 -0.54 17.47
CA GLN A 317 7.25 -0.28 18.30
C GLN A 317 8.10 -1.54 18.56
N ARG A 318 7.54 -2.74 18.36
CA ARG A 318 8.22 -4.02 18.62
C ARG A 318 8.73 -4.70 17.35
N ILE A 319 8.32 -4.22 16.18
CA ILE A 319 8.76 -4.71 14.86
C ILE A 319 9.91 -3.85 14.38
#